data_AF-A0A3D2L997-F1
#
_entry.id   AF-A0A3D2L997-F1
#
_cell.length_a   1.000
_cell.length_b   1.000
_cell.length_c   1.000
_cell.angle_alpha   90.00
_cell.angle_beta   90.00
_cell.angle_gamma   90.00
#
_symmetry.space_group_name_H-M   'P 1'
#
loop_
_entity.id
_entity.type
_entity.pdbx_description
1 polymer ?
#
loop_
_entity_poly.entity_id
_entity_poly.type
_entity_poly.pdbx_seq_one_letter_code
_entity_poly.pdbx_strand_id
1 'polypeptide(L)' 'VVFAGDLYGNGSSRDWAAKGTVLLGVRAVIAGSFERIHRSNLIGMGVLPLEFADGESAASLGLTGKEQVTIKGIDS' A
#
# COMPACT_ATOMS: atom_id res chain seq x y z
N VAL A 1 6.83 -4.81 2.00
CA VAL A 1 5.67 -3.89 2.15
C VAL A 1 6.08 -2.52 1.64
N VAL A 2 5.15 -1.65 1.29
CA VAL A 2 5.42 -0.23 0.97
C VAL A 2 4.60 0.63 1.93
N PHE A 3 5.20 1.71 2.43
CA PHE A 3 4.49 2.77 3.15
C PHE A 3 4.36 4.01 2.27
N ALA A 4 3.19 4.64 2.26
CA ALA A 4 2.89 5.82 1.48
C ALA A 4 2.06 6.84 2.28
N GLY A 5 1.98 8.06 1.78
CA GLY A 5 1.11 9.11 2.32
C GLY A 5 -0.30 9.03 1.75
N ASP A 6 -0.97 10.18 1.66
CA ASP A 6 -2.32 10.29 1.11
C ASP A 6 -2.36 10.19 -0.41
N LEU A 7 -3.54 9.80 -0.93
CA LEU A 7 -3.85 9.73 -2.35
C LEU A 7 -2.82 8.88 -3.13
N TYR A 8 -2.40 7.76 -2.56
CA TYR A 8 -1.46 6.85 -3.21
C TYR A 8 -2.03 6.33 -4.53
N GLY A 9 -1.25 6.50 -5.60
CA GLY A 9 -1.67 6.15 -6.96
C GLY A 9 -2.51 7.21 -7.67
N ASN A 10 -2.61 8.43 -7.14
CA ASN A 10 -3.27 9.54 -7.82
C ASN A 10 -2.54 9.91 -9.13
N GLY A 11 -3.31 10.09 -10.19
CA GLY A 11 -2.84 10.41 -11.53
C GLY A 11 -3.52 9.53 -12.58
N SER A 12 -2.97 9.49 -13.79
CA SER A 12 -3.50 8.62 -14.84
C SER A 12 -3.43 7.16 -14.39
N SER A 13 -4.57 6.46 -14.43
CA SER A 13 -4.64 5.02 -14.19
C SER A 13 -3.78 4.29 -15.23
N ARG A 14 -2.56 3.93 -14.83
CA ARG A 14 -1.65 3.12 -15.63
C ARG A 14 -1.61 1.74 -14.99
N ASP A 15 -2.02 0.71 -15.73
CA ASP A 15 -1.98 -0.69 -15.27
C ASP A 15 -0.59 -1.10 -14.76
N TRP A 16 0.45 -0.46 -15.30
CA TRP A 16 1.84 -0.64 -14.87
C TRP A 16 2.14 -0.22 -13.43
N ALA A 17 1.40 0.73 -12.86
CA ALA A 17 1.62 1.18 -11.49
C ALA A 17 1.36 0.06 -10.46
N ALA A 18 0.40 -0.83 -10.72
CA ALA A 18 0.14 -1.99 -9.87
C ALA A 18 0.96 -3.23 -10.28
N LYS A 19 1.24 -3.41 -11.58
CA LYS A 19 2.09 -4.53 -12.02
C LYS A 19 3.54 -4.38 -11.54
N GLY A 20 4.08 -3.16 -11.54
CA GLY A 20 5.42 -2.87 -11.08
C GLY A 20 5.65 -3.22 -9.60
N THR A 21 4.66 -2.94 -8.72
CA THR A 21 4.77 -3.29 -7.30
C THR A 21 4.84 -4.80 -7.09
N VAL A 22 4.05 -5.58 -7.85
CA VAL A 22 4.13 -7.05 -7.79
C VAL A 22 5.48 -7.59 -8.27
N LEU A 23 6.00 -7.06 -9.39
CA LEU A 23 7.29 -7.52 -9.94
C LEU A 23 8.45 -7.27 -8.98
N LEU A 24 8.36 -6.25 -8.14
CA LEU A 24 9.32 -5.96 -7.07
C LEU A 24 9.09 -6.78 -5.80
N GLY A 25 8.16 -7.74 -5.81
CA GLY A 25 7.85 -8.62 -4.69
C GLY A 25 7.02 -7.96 -3.59
N VAL A 26 6.43 -6.79 -3.83
CA VAL A 26 5.58 -6.12 -2.84
C VAL A 26 4.31 -6.95 -2.63
N ARG A 27 4.04 -7.32 -1.37
CA ARG A 27 2.85 -8.08 -0.96
C ARG A 27 1.72 -7.21 -0.40
N ALA A 28 2.06 -6.04 0.13
CA ALA A 28 1.11 -5.11 0.73
C ALA A 28 1.63 -3.68 0.64
N VAL A 29 0.69 -2.73 0.54
CA VAL A 29 0.92 -1.28 0.56
C VAL A 29 0.08 -0.69 1.68
N ILE A 30 0.70 0.10 2.55
CA ILE A 30 0.06 0.80 3.66
C ILE A 30 0.14 2.30 3.37
N ALA A 31 -0.99 2.98 3.25
CA ALA A 31 -1.06 4.40 2.86
C ALA A 31 -2.02 5.18 3.75
N GLY A 32 -1.97 6.51 3.71
CA GLY A 32 -2.99 7.36 4.37
C GLY A 32 -4.34 7.25 3.65
N SER A 33 -4.31 7.22 2.32
CA SER A 33 -5.48 7.01 1.47
C SER A 33 -5.06 6.57 0.08
N PHE A 34 -5.96 5.92 -0.67
CA PHE A 34 -5.70 5.48 -2.04
C PHE A 34 -6.57 6.22 -3.05
N GLU A 35 -6.05 6.40 -4.27
CA GLU A 35 -6.92 6.67 -5.42
C GLU A 35 -7.78 5.42 -5.70
N ARG A 36 -9.08 5.64 -5.98
CA ARG A 36 -10.11 4.59 -6.07
C ARG A 36 -9.78 3.50 -7.11
N ILE A 37 -9.33 3.89 -8.30
CA ILE A 37 -9.00 2.96 -9.38
C ILE A 37 -7.69 2.22 -9.04
N HIS A 38 -6.68 2.92 -8.55
CA HIS A 38 -5.41 2.32 -8.17
C HIS A 38 -5.57 1.27 -7.06
N ARG A 39 -6.39 1.54 -6.04
CA ARG A 39 -6.74 0.57 -4.99
C ARG A 39 -7.27 -0.73 -5.58
N SER A 40 -8.18 -0.62 -6.55
CA SER A 40 -8.81 -1.77 -7.20
C SER A 40 -7.78 -2.58 -8.01
N ASN A 41 -6.85 -1.90 -8.70
CA ASN A 41 -5.77 -2.55 -9.44
C ASN A 41 -4.81 -3.31 -8.52
N LEU A 42 -4.45 -2.76 -7.35
CA LEU A 42 -3.61 -3.45 -6.37
C LEU A 42 -4.26 -4.75 -5.89
N ILE A 43 -5.55 -4.70 -5.52
CA ILE A 43 -6.32 -5.88 -5.10
C ILE A 43 -6.35 -6.93 -6.22
N GLY A 44 -6.65 -6.51 -7.45
CA GLY A 44 -6.67 -7.40 -8.61
C GLY A 44 -5.33 -8.07 -8.92
N MET A 45 -4.22 -7.47 -8.46
CA MET A 45 -2.87 -8.00 -8.60
C MET A 45 -2.40 -8.80 -7.38
N GLY A 46 -3.27 -9.02 -6.38
CA GLY A 46 -2.94 -9.75 -5.14
C GLY A 46 -2.06 -8.95 -4.17
N VAL A 47 -2.02 -7.62 -4.31
CA VAL A 47 -1.36 -6.73 -3.36
C VAL A 47 -2.40 -6.20 -2.39
N LEU A 48 -2.18 -6.36 -1.09
CA LEU A 48 -3.12 -5.89 -0.07
C LEU A 48 -2.97 -4.37 0.16
N PRO A 49 -3.98 -3.55 -0.16
CA PRO A 49 -3.99 -2.14 0.23
C PRO A 49 -4.54 -1.98 1.65
N LEU A 50 -3.76 -1.37 2.53
CA LEU A 50 -4.11 -1.06 3.91
C LEU A 50 -4.07 0.45 4.11
N GLU A 51 -5.07 0.98 4.81
CA GLU A 51 -5.08 2.39 5.20
C GLU A 51 -4.69 2.50 6.68
N PHE A 52 -4.01 3.59 7.05
CA PHE A 52 -3.80 3.92 8.45
C PHE A 52 -5.15 4.19 9.13
N ALA A 53 -5.20 4.00 10.44
CA ALA A 53 -6.38 4.41 11.21
C ALA A 53 -6.54 5.94 11.15
N ASP A 54 -7.75 6.42 11.43
CA ASP A 54 -8.05 7.85 11.38
C ASP A 54 -7.08 8.67 12.25
N GLY A 55 -6.39 9.62 11.61
CA GLY A 55 -5.40 10.48 12.27
C GLY A 55 -4.02 9.85 12.46
N GLU A 56 -3.80 8.61 12.03
CA GLU A 56 -2.49 7.96 12.06
C GLU A 56 -1.75 8.07 10.71
N SER A 57 -0.42 8.00 10.78
CA SER A 57 0.48 7.99 9.64
C SER A 57 1.77 7.28 10.01
N ALA A 58 2.60 6.96 9.02
CA ALA A 58 3.93 6.42 9.27
C ALA A 58 4.76 7.32 10.22
N ALA A 59 4.63 8.65 10.09
CA ALA A 59 5.33 9.61 10.93
C ALA A 59 4.80 9.64 12.37
N SER A 60 3.48 9.63 12.56
CA SER A 60 2.88 9.64 13.91
C SER A 60 3.17 8.34 14.68
N LEU A 61 3.32 7.23 13.96
CA LEU A 61 3.71 5.92 14.50
C LEU A 61 5.23 5.76 14.66
N GLY A 62 6.04 6.76 14.28
CA GLY A 62 7.49 6.73 14.40
C GLY A 62 8.18 5.72 13.48
N LEU A 63 7.54 5.30 12.38
CA LEU A 63 8.10 4.34 11.44
C LEU A 63 9.25 4.98 10.64
N THR A 64 10.41 4.33 10.66
CA THR A 64 11.63 4.79 10.00
C THR A 64 11.87 4.12 8.66
N GLY A 65 11.14 3.05 8.36
CA GLY A 65 11.31 2.20 7.17
C GLY A 65 12.42 1.14 7.34
N LYS A 66 13.04 1.05 8.51
CA LYS A 66 14.06 0.04 8.84
C LYS A 66 13.47 -1.16 9.60
N GLU A 67 12.19 -1.09 9.94
CA GLU A 67 11.50 -2.09 10.70
C GLU A 67 11.16 -3.32 9.85
N GLN A 68 11.08 -4.48 10.50
CA GLN A 68 10.46 -5.65 9.90
C GLN A 68 8.96 -5.63 10.20
N VAL A 69 8.16 -5.70 9.15
CA VAL A 69 6.70 -5.62 9.24
C VAL A 69 6.11 -7.01 9.05
N THR A 70 5.35 -7.46 10.03
CA THR A 70 4.55 -8.69 9.94
C THR A 70 3.08 -8.32 9.91
N ILE A 71 2.37 -8.74 8.86
CA ILE A 71 0.92 -8.58 8.76
C ILE A 71 0.28 -9.91 9.11
N LYS A 72 -0.52 -9.94 10.18
CA LYS A 72 -1.21 -11.14 10.67
C LYS A 72 -2.61 -11.24 10.06
N GLY A 73 -3.17 -12.45 10.03
CA GLY A 73 -4.53 -12.70 9.53
C GLY A 73 -4.63 -12.73 8.00
N ILE A 74 -3.51 -12.90 7.30
CA ILE A 74 -3.46 -13.19 5.87
C ILE A 74 -3.10 -14.67 5.75
N ASP A 75 -4.11 -15.54 5.79
CA ASP A 75 -3.92 -16.95 5.44
C ASP A 75 -4.02 -17.11 3.92
N SER A 76 -3.22 -18.04 3.39
CA SER A 76 -3.15 -18.37 1.96
C SER A 76 -4.31 -19.28 1.56
#